data_AF-A0A2D4PJL1-F1
#
_entry.id   AF-A0A2D4PJL1-F1
#
_cell.length_a   1.000
_cell.length_b   1.000
_cell.length_c   1.000
_cell.angle_alpha   90.00
_cell.angle_beta   90.00
_cell.angle_gamma   90.00
#
_symmetry.space_group_name_H-M   'P 1'
#
loop_
_entity.id
_entity.type
_entity.pdbx_description
1 polymer ?
#
loop_
_entity_poly.entity_id
_entity_poly.type
_entity_poly.pdbx_seq_one_letter_code
_entity_poly.pdbx_strand_id
1 'polypeptide(L)'
;TSNNTYEVEKTLGIEAARTTIISEIQYTMVNHGMSIDRRHVMLLSDLMTYKGEVLGITRFGLAKMKESVLMLASFEKTADHLFDAAYFGQKDSVCGVSECIIMGIPMNIGTGLFKLLHKANKEAVPPRRPLIFDNPDFHISFPS
;
A
#
# COMPACT_ATOMS: atom_id res chain seq x y z
N THR A 1 -13.88 11.20 31.01
CA THR A 1 -12.69 11.05 30.14
C THR A 1 -11.66 10.25 30.90
N SER A 2 -10.91 9.37 30.22
CA SER A 2 -9.82 8.58 30.81
C SER A 2 -8.58 8.76 29.93
N ASN A 3 -7.39 8.68 30.52
CA ASN A 3 -6.12 8.72 29.79
C ASN A 3 -5.78 7.36 29.14
N ASN A 4 -6.42 6.28 29.60
CA ASN A 4 -6.21 4.94 29.06
C ASN A 4 -7.11 4.71 27.84
N THR A 5 -6.51 4.78 26.65
CA THR A 5 -7.22 4.62 25.38
C THR A 5 -7.91 3.26 25.24
N TYR A 6 -7.37 2.20 25.86
CA TYR A 6 -7.96 0.86 25.82
C TYR A 6 -9.26 0.77 26.64
N GLU A 7 -9.32 1.45 27.79
CA GLU A 7 -10.56 1.51 28.57
C GLU A 7 -11.63 2.36 27.87
N VAL A 8 -11.22 3.46 27.23
CA VAL A 8 -12.11 4.30 26.45
C VAL A 8 -12.69 3.52 25.27
N GLU A 9 -11.87 2.77 24.54
CA GLU A 9 -12.31 1.89 23.46
C GLU A 9 -13.36 0.88 23.95
N LYS A 10 -13.08 0.21 25.08
CA LYS A 10 -13.96 -0.83 25.62
C LYS A 10 -15.31 -0.29 26.11
N THR A 11 -15.34 0.95 26.61
CA THR A 11 -16.53 1.55 27.22
C THR A 11 -17.34 2.43 26.27
N LEU A 12 -16.66 3.18 25.39
CA LEU A 12 -17.26 4.21 24.52
C LEU A 12 -17.08 3.92 23.03
N GLY A 13 -16.27 2.92 22.66
CA GLY A 13 -16.02 2.52 21.28
C GLY A 13 -14.82 3.21 20.62
N ILE A 14 -14.55 2.81 19.38
CA ILE A 14 -13.31 3.14 18.66
C ILE A 14 -13.16 4.63 18.31
N GLU A 15 -14.25 5.33 17.97
CA GLU A 15 -14.21 6.76 17.65
C GLU A 15 -13.94 7.63 18.89
N ALA A 16 -14.43 7.21 20.05
CA ALA A 16 -14.09 7.84 21.32
C ALA A 16 -12.60 7.66 21.63
N ALA A 17 -12.08 6.44 21.44
CA ALA A 17 -10.67 6.14 21.63
C ALA A 17 -9.77 6.94 20.67
N ARG A 18 -10.15 7.05 19.38
CA ARG A 18 -9.47 7.89 18.39
C ARG A 18 -9.36 9.34 18.84
N THR A 19 -10.47 9.90 19.34
CA THR A 19 -10.50 11.28 19.85
C THR A 19 -9.60 11.45 21.07
N THR A 20 -9.60 10.47 21.98
CA THR A 20 -8.71 10.46 23.15
C THR A 20 -7.23 10.42 22.75
N ILE A 21 -6.84 9.62 21.76
CA ILE A 21 -5.45 9.59 21.23
C ILE A 21 -5.04 10.99 20.76
N ILE A 22 -5.90 11.68 20.00
CA ILE A 22 -5.61 13.03 19.50
C ILE A 22 -5.43 14.01 20.66
N SER A 23 -6.34 14.00 21.63
CA SER A 23 -6.29 14.95 22.75
C SER A 23 -5.08 14.73 23.66
N GLU A 24 -4.73 13.47 23.96
CA GLU A 24 -3.62 13.14 24.86
C GLU A 24 -2.26 13.48 24.23
N ILE A 25 -2.07 13.19 22.95
CA ILE A 25 -0.84 13.56 22.23
C ILE A 25 -0.70 15.08 22.18
N GLN A 26 -1.79 15.79 21.83
CA GLN A 26 -1.76 17.24 21.75
C GLN A 26 -1.52 17.90 23.11
N TYR A 27 -2.17 17.39 24.17
CA TYR A 27 -1.96 17.85 25.55
C TYR A 27 -0.50 17.70 25.99
N THR A 28 0.09 16.53 25.76
CA THR A 28 1.48 16.24 26.12
C THR A 28 2.45 17.14 25.35
N MET A 29 2.27 17.28 24.04
CA MET A 29 3.13 18.10 23.18
C MET A 29 3.12 19.58 23.61
N VAL A 30 1.93 20.15 23.85
CA VAL A 30 1.77 21.54 24.28
C VAL A 30 2.42 21.79 25.64
N ASN A 31 2.30 20.85 26.59
CA ASN A 31 2.92 20.96 27.91
C ASN A 31 4.46 20.99 27.85
N HIS A 32 5.05 20.41 26.81
CA HIS A 32 6.50 20.47 26.55
C HIS A 32 6.91 21.63 25.64
N GLY A 33 6.00 22.57 25.33
CA GLY A 33 6.28 23.72 24.46
C GLY A 33 6.42 23.37 22.98
N MET A 34 6.03 22.15 22.57
CA MET A 34 6.04 21.73 21.18
C MET A 34 4.71 22.08 20.50
N SER A 35 4.79 22.63 19.29
CA SER A 35 3.62 22.89 18.45
C SER A 35 3.62 21.96 17.26
N ILE A 36 2.52 21.24 17.07
CA ILE A 36 2.30 20.31 15.96
C ILE A 36 0.94 20.62 15.37
N ASP A 37 0.86 20.70 14.03
CA ASP A 37 -0.43 20.84 13.36
C ASP A 37 -1.28 19.57 13.63
N ARG A 38 -2.52 19.80 14.08
CA ARG A 38 -3.50 18.75 14.41
C ARG A 38 -3.66 17.72 13.29
N ARG A 39 -3.45 18.09 12.02
CA ARG A 39 -3.52 17.19 10.86
C ARG A 39 -2.57 15.99 10.97
N HIS A 40 -1.38 16.17 11.55
CA HIS A 40 -0.41 15.08 11.75
C HIS A 40 -0.91 14.07 12.78
N VAL A 41 -1.41 14.58 13.91
CA VAL A 41 -1.92 13.75 15.01
C VAL A 41 -3.21 13.05 14.60
N MET A 42 -4.08 13.71 13.81
CA MET A 42 -5.27 13.09 13.25
C MET A 42 -4.90 11.89 12.38
N LEU A 43 -3.98 12.04 11.43
CA LEU A 43 -3.54 10.94 10.57
C LEU A 43 -2.94 9.78 11.37
N LEU A 44 -2.17 10.08 12.42
CA LEU A 44 -1.63 9.05 13.31
C LEU A 44 -2.76 8.29 14.04
N SER A 45 -3.73 9.01 14.60
CA SER A 45 -4.87 8.39 15.29
C SER A 45 -5.71 7.53 14.33
N ASP A 46 -5.96 8.00 13.11
CA ASP A 46 -6.66 7.26 12.05
C ASP A 46 -5.94 5.96 11.72
N LEU A 47 -4.61 6.02 11.57
CA LEU A 47 -3.78 4.84 11.30
C LEU A 47 -3.85 3.82 12.44
N MET A 48 -3.95 4.28 13.69
CA MET A 48 -4.07 3.41 14.85
C MET A 48 -5.45 2.77 14.98
N THR A 49 -6.52 3.37 14.43
CA THR A 49 -7.90 2.94 14.68
C THR A 49 -8.68 2.43 13.47
N TYR A 50 -8.15 2.54 12.23
CA TYR A 50 -8.91 2.19 11.01
C TYR A 50 -9.36 0.72 10.93
N LYS A 51 -8.72 -0.20 11.65
CA LYS A 51 -9.10 -1.62 11.69
C LYS A 51 -10.22 -1.95 12.68
N GLY A 52 -10.74 -0.95 13.39
CA GLY A 52 -11.80 -1.12 14.39
C GLY A 52 -11.32 -1.54 15.78
N GLU A 53 -10.01 -1.67 15.99
CA GLU A 53 -9.38 -1.81 17.30
C GLU A 53 -8.19 -0.83 17.41
N VAL A 54 -7.81 -0.45 18.63
CA VAL A 54 -6.63 0.42 18.84
C VAL A 54 -5.35 -0.39 18.66
N LEU A 55 -4.69 -0.23 17.52
CA LEU A 55 -3.43 -0.88 17.20
C LEU A 55 -2.23 0.02 17.51
N GLY A 56 -1.37 -0.43 18.42
CA GLY A 56 -0.12 0.27 18.74
C GLY A 56 0.92 0.18 17.61
N ILE A 57 1.83 1.16 17.55
CA ILE A 57 2.96 1.16 16.60
C ILE A 57 4.10 0.29 17.15
N THR A 58 3.84 -1.01 17.27
CA THR A 58 4.78 -2.04 17.75
C THR A 58 4.77 -3.21 16.78
N ARG A 59 5.69 -4.19 16.94
CA ARG A 59 5.73 -5.39 16.08
C ARG A 59 4.39 -6.11 15.96
N PHE A 60 3.63 -6.18 17.05
CA PHE A 60 2.34 -6.88 17.09
C PHE A 60 1.24 -6.09 16.38
N GLY A 61 1.24 -4.76 16.53
CA GLY A 61 0.29 -3.90 15.82
C GLY A 61 0.61 -3.80 14.33
N LEU A 62 1.89 -3.67 13.97
CA LEU A 62 2.32 -3.63 12.56
C LEU A 62 1.99 -4.93 11.82
N ALA A 63 2.20 -6.10 12.44
CA ALA A 63 1.81 -7.39 11.87
C ALA A 63 0.29 -7.50 11.61
N LYS A 64 -0.54 -6.81 12.39
CA LYS A 64 -1.99 -6.71 12.13
C LYS A 64 -2.33 -5.67 11.06
N MET A 65 -1.53 -4.62 10.89
CA MET A 65 -1.77 -3.53 9.94
C MET A 65 -1.27 -3.83 8.53
N LYS A 66 -0.13 -4.51 8.37
CA LYS A 66 0.59 -4.69 7.10
C LYS A 66 0.70 -6.17 6.76
N GLU A 67 0.53 -6.48 5.49
CA GLU A 67 0.56 -7.86 4.97
C GLU A 67 1.91 -8.23 4.32
N SER A 68 2.74 -7.24 3.96
CA SER A 68 4.04 -7.51 3.30
C SER A 68 5.03 -8.17 4.25
N VAL A 69 5.52 -9.34 3.84
CA VAL A 69 6.51 -10.14 4.58
C VAL A 69 7.83 -9.42 4.65
N LEU A 70 8.31 -8.86 3.52
CA LEU A 70 9.57 -8.14 3.46
C LEU A 70 9.55 -6.89 4.33
N MET A 71 8.40 -6.20 4.38
CA MET A 71 8.22 -5.07 5.28
C MET A 71 8.30 -5.49 6.76
N LEU A 72 7.58 -6.55 7.16
CA LEU A 72 7.58 -7.04 8.54
C LEU A 72 8.96 -7.57 8.96
N ALA A 73 9.60 -8.36 8.10
CA ALA A 73 10.93 -8.92 8.34
C ALA A 73 12.01 -7.85 8.49
N SER A 74 11.84 -6.68 7.85
CA SER A 74 12.76 -5.53 7.95
C SER A 74 12.55 -4.68 9.21
N PHE A 75 11.46 -4.88 9.95
CA PHE A 75 11.18 -4.17 11.20
C PHE A 75 11.76 -4.91 12.40
N GLU A 76 11.24 -6.10 12.72
CA GLU A 76 11.72 -6.96 13.81
C GLU A 76 11.45 -8.43 13.46
N LYS A 77 12.06 -9.39 14.18
CA LYS A 77 11.83 -10.84 14.02
C LYS A 77 11.98 -11.34 12.57
N THR A 78 13.06 -10.92 11.91
CA THR A 78 13.34 -11.22 10.50
C THR A 78 13.25 -12.71 10.16
N ALA A 79 13.90 -13.57 10.95
CA ALA A 79 13.93 -15.02 10.69
C ALA A 79 12.52 -15.63 10.80
N ASP A 80 11.79 -15.35 11.88
CA ASP A 80 10.43 -15.86 12.11
C ASP A 80 9.52 -15.53 10.93
N HIS A 81 9.49 -14.26 10.51
CA HIS A 81 8.63 -13.82 9.39
C HIS A 81 8.98 -14.49 8.06
N LEU A 82 10.27 -14.69 7.77
CA LEU A 82 10.70 -15.35 6.53
C LEU A 82 10.41 -16.85 6.54
N PHE A 83 10.62 -17.53 7.68
CA PHE A 83 10.32 -18.95 7.81
C PHE A 83 8.83 -19.23 7.76
N ASP A 84 8.01 -18.43 8.45
CA ASP A 84 6.56 -18.55 8.43
C ASP A 84 6.03 -18.33 7.00
N ALA A 85 6.49 -17.27 6.32
CA ALA A 85 6.09 -17.00 4.95
C ALA A 85 6.50 -18.13 3.98
N ALA A 86 7.69 -18.71 4.16
CA ALA A 86 8.14 -19.85 3.36
C ALA A 86 7.30 -21.10 3.63
N TYR A 87 6.95 -21.36 4.90
CA TYR A 87 6.11 -22.48 5.30
C TYR A 87 4.69 -22.38 4.74
N PHE A 88 4.07 -21.19 4.80
CA PHE A 88 2.73 -20.95 4.26
C PHE A 88 2.71 -20.65 2.75
N GLY A 89 3.86 -20.53 2.10
CA GLY A 89 3.97 -20.17 0.69
C GLY A 89 3.38 -18.79 0.36
N GLN A 90 3.52 -17.84 1.28
CA GLN A 90 2.93 -16.51 1.16
C GLN A 90 3.55 -15.73 0.00
N LYS A 91 2.72 -15.04 -0.78
CA LYS A 91 3.18 -14.21 -1.90
C LYS A 91 3.14 -12.74 -1.48
N ASP A 92 4.29 -12.07 -1.58
CA ASP A 92 4.41 -10.65 -1.26
C ASP A 92 4.23 -9.78 -2.52
N SER A 93 3.24 -8.90 -2.50
CA SER A 93 3.04 -7.90 -3.55
C SER A 93 4.00 -6.75 -3.30
N VAL A 94 5.14 -6.73 -4.01
CA VAL A 94 6.20 -5.71 -3.90
C VAL A 94 5.70 -4.31 -4.30
N CYS A 95 4.92 -3.67 -3.43
CA CYS A 95 4.17 -2.46 -3.74
C CYS A 95 4.33 -1.36 -2.68
N GLY A 96 4.62 -1.74 -1.43
CA GLY A 96 5.00 -0.81 -0.38
C GLY A 96 6.43 -0.31 -0.55
N VAL A 97 6.70 0.78 0.15
CA VAL A 97 7.94 1.55 -0.02
C VAL A 97 9.17 0.72 0.40
N SER A 98 9.08 -0.03 1.50
CA SER A 98 10.21 -0.78 2.04
C SER A 98 10.67 -1.87 1.08
N GLU A 99 9.73 -2.69 0.63
CA GLU A 99 9.98 -3.79 -0.29
C GLU A 99 10.38 -3.30 -1.69
N CYS A 100 9.84 -2.17 -2.17
CA CYS A 100 10.33 -1.54 -3.40
C CYS A 100 11.81 -1.13 -3.31
N ILE A 101 12.21 -0.53 -2.18
CA ILE A 101 13.61 -0.12 -1.96
C ILE A 101 14.52 -1.34 -1.90
N ILE A 102 14.13 -2.38 -1.16
CA ILE A 102 14.89 -3.64 -1.05
C ILE A 102 15.11 -4.28 -2.44
N MET A 103 14.07 -4.26 -3.28
CA MET A 103 14.11 -4.84 -4.63
C MET A 103 14.73 -3.92 -5.69
N GLY A 104 15.09 -2.68 -5.34
CA GLY A 104 15.67 -1.72 -6.29
C GLY A 104 14.70 -1.22 -7.37
N ILE A 105 13.40 -1.24 -7.11
CA ILE A 105 12.36 -0.76 -8.04
C ILE A 105 11.79 0.59 -7.57
N PRO A 106 11.36 1.48 -8.48
CA PRO A 106 10.76 2.76 -8.08
C PRO A 106 9.44 2.53 -7.31
N MET A 107 9.27 3.27 -6.21
CA MET A 107 8.07 3.20 -5.35
C MET A 107 6.87 3.93 -5.97
N ASN A 108 5.65 3.47 -5.65
CA ASN A 108 4.39 3.97 -6.24
C ASN A 108 3.85 5.27 -5.61
N ILE A 109 4.65 5.98 -4.80
CA ILE A 109 4.28 7.25 -4.17
C ILE A 109 5.14 8.40 -4.71
N GLY A 110 4.66 9.63 -4.58
CA GLY A 110 5.37 10.80 -5.11
C GLY A 110 5.47 10.76 -6.64
N THR A 111 6.68 10.85 -7.18
CA THR A 111 6.93 10.88 -8.63
C THR A 111 6.64 9.55 -9.33
N GLY A 112 6.62 8.42 -8.60
CA GLY A 112 6.28 7.11 -9.15
C GLY A 112 4.78 6.85 -9.28
N LEU A 113 3.92 7.78 -8.82
CA LEU A 113 2.46 7.61 -8.84
C LEU A 113 1.87 7.63 -10.26
N PHE A 114 2.54 8.27 -11.22
CA PHE A 114 2.08 8.40 -12.59
C PHE A 114 3.13 7.91 -13.59
N LYS A 115 2.67 7.59 -14.80
CA LYS A 115 3.53 7.23 -15.93
C LYS A 115 3.49 8.34 -16.96
N LEU A 116 4.61 8.57 -17.63
CA LEU A 116 4.72 9.51 -18.73
C LEU A 116 4.49 8.75 -20.04
N LEU A 117 3.59 9.29 -20.87
CA LEU A 117 3.38 8.81 -22.23
C LEU A 117 4.02 9.81 -23.19
N HIS A 118 4.85 9.30 -24.09
CA HIS A 118 5.38 10.12 -25.17
C HIS A 118 4.28 10.36 -26.21
N LYS A 119 3.97 11.63 -26.48
CA LYS A 119 3.01 12.05 -27.51
C LYS A 119 3.67 11.91 -28.89
N ALA A 120 3.72 10.69 -29.40
CA ALA A 120 4.09 10.42 -30.79
C ALA A 120 2.95 10.82 -31.73
N ASN A 121 3.28 11.37 -32.90
CA ASN A 121 2.34 11.49 -34.01
C ASN A 121 2.09 10.08 -34.56
N LYS A 122 1.18 9.33 -33.91
CA LYS A 122 0.70 8.05 -34.43
C LYS A 122 -0.28 8.35 -35.54
N GLU A 123 0.08 7.99 -36.77
CA GLU A 123 -0.91 7.78 -37.82
C GLU A 123 -1.86 6.65 -37.42
N ALA A 124 -3.06 6.62 -37.99
CA ALA A 124 -4.03 5.55 -37.76
C ALA A 124 -3.38 4.18 -37.97
N VAL A 125 -3.88 3.14 -37.27
CA VAL A 125 -3.38 1.77 -37.40
C VAL A 125 -3.17 1.46 -38.90
N PRO A 126 -1.93 1.16 -39.34
CA PRO A 126 -1.67 1.00 -40.76
C PRO A 126 -2.55 -0.14 -41.29
N PRO A 127 -3.14 0.00 -42.49
CA PRO A 127 -3.97 -1.04 -43.06
C PRO A 127 -3.16 -2.32 -43.15
N ARG A 128 -3.74 -3.42 -42.67
CA ARG A 128 -3.11 -4.75 -42.79
C ARG A 128 -3.02 -5.10 -44.26
N ARG A 129 -1.85 -5.57 -44.71
CA ARG A 129 -1.72 -6.12 -46.06
C ARG A 129 -2.61 -7.37 -46.19
N PRO A 130 -3.39 -7.52 -47.27
CA PRO A 130 -4.20 -8.70 -47.48
C PRO A 130 -3.31 -9.94 -47.65
N LEU A 131 -3.82 -11.11 -47.25
CA LEU A 131 -3.09 -12.37 -47.45
C LEU A 131 -3.13 -12.75 -48.93
N ILE A 132 -2.05 -13.39 -49.40
CA ILE A 132 -1.94 -13.84 -50.80
C ILE A 132 -3.07 -14.82 -51.15
N PHE A 133 -3.49 -15.66 -50.20
CA PHE A 133 -4.56 -16.64 -50.38
C PHE A 133 -5.96 -16.04 -50.46
N ASP A 134 -6.15 -14.79 -50.00
CA ASP A 134 -7.42 -14.08 -50.08
C ASP A 134 -7.61 -13.37 -51.43
N ASN A 135 -6.54 -13.29 -52.25
CA ASN A 135 -6.61 -12.70 -53.58
C ASN A 135 -6.88 -13.80 -54.64
N PRO A 136 -8.06 -13.79 -55.30
CA PRO A 136 -8.43 -14.79 -56.30
C PRO A 136 -7.51 -14.79 -57.53
N ASP A 137 -6.76 -13.71 -57.77
CA ASP A 137 -5.79 -13.62 -58.89
C ASP A 137 -4.62 -14.60 -58.76
N PHE A 138 -4.34 -15.08 -57.54
CA PHE A 138 -3.27 -16.05 -57.28
C PHE A 138 -3.79 -17.48 -57.05
N HIS A 139 -5.09 -17.72 -57.26
CA HIS A 139 -5.65 -19.06 -57.19
C HIS A 139 -5.32 -19.82 -58.47
N ILE A 140 -4.72 -21.00 -58.32
CA ILE A 140 -4.47 -21.90 -59.44
C ILE A 140 -5.82 -22.46 -59.88
N SER A 141 -6.25 -22.16 -61.10
CA SER A 141 -7.45 -22.75 -61.69
C SER A 141 -7.22 -24.25 -61.91
N PHE A 142 -7.93 -25.09 -61.15
CA PHE A 142 -7.92 -26.54 -61.35
C PHE A 142 -8.72 -26.88 -62.63
N PRO A 143 -8.13 -27.59 -63.61
CA PRO A 143 -8.88 -28.11 -64.75
C PRO A 143 -9.83 -29.22 -64.28
N SER A 144 -11.08 -29.15 -64.74
CA SER A 144 -12.14 -30.15 -64.54
C SER A 144 -11.83 -31.48 -65.19
#